data_AF-A0A3R6FV42-F1
#
_entry.id   AF-A0A3R6FV42-F1
#
_cell.length_a   1.000
_cell.length_b   1.000
_cell.length_c   1.000
_cell.angle_alpha   90.00
_cell.angle_beta   90.00
_cell.angle_gamma   90.00
#
_symmetry.space_group_name_H-M   'P 1'
#
loop_
_entity.id
_entity.type
_entity.pdbx_description
1 polymer ?
#
loop_
_entity_poly.entity_id
_entity_poly.type
_entity_poly.pdbx_seq_one_letter_code
_entity_poly.pdbx_strand_id
1 'polypeptide(L)'
;MDLYFRKPTEAETGEFVSIARAMQIISCNLSQKLNSSKLGKAFNDLGFEKMRTKHSRGYRAIVRTAEEIKAYQVSVCINPPQCDDDAPF
;
A
#
# COMPACT_ATOMS: atom_id res chain seq x y z
N MET A 1 0.80 0.65 -3.70
CA MET A 1 0.14 0.04 -2.52
C MET A 1 1.13 -0.12 -1.38
N ASP A 2 2.37 -0.54 -1.65
CA ASP A 2 3.50 -0.58 -0.70
C ASP A 2 3.78 0.72 0.04
N LEU A 3 3.34 1.85 -0.50
CA LEU A 3 3.39 3.15 0.16
C LEU A 3 2.54 3.21 1.44
N TYR A 4 1.35 2.60 1.44
CA TYR A 4 0.36 2.70 2.52
C TYR A 4 0.28 1.43 3.37
N PHE A 5 0.55 0.27 2.77
CA PHE A 5 0.43 -1.03 3.41
C PHE A 5 1.70 -1.82 3.19
N ARG A 6 2.22 -2.45 4.24
CA ARG A 6 3.29 -3.44 4.12
C ARG A 6 2.88 -4.77 4.73
N LYS A 7 3.52 -5.83 4.26
CA LYS A 7 3.37 -7.16 4.87
C LYS A 7 3.97 -7.13 6.29
N PRO A 8 3.28 -7.69 7.29
CA PRO A 8 3.86 -7.86 8.62
C PRO A 8 5.10 -8.74 8.52
N THR A 9 6.16 -8.37 9.24
CA THR A 9 7.33 -9.24 9.43
C THR A 9 7.04 -10.29 10.51
N GLU A 10 7.86 -11.34 10.63
CA GLU A 10 7.65 -12.39 11.65
C GLU A 10 7.61 -11.86 13.09
N ALA A 11 8.24 -10.71 13.34
CA ALA A 11 8.25 -10.05 14.64
C ALA A 11 7.00 -9.19 14.90
N GLU A 12 6.13 -8.99 13.91
CA GLU A 12 5.03 -8.02 13.98
C GLU A 12 3.65 -8.66 13.81
N THR A 13 2.74 -8.31 14.71
CA THR A 13 1.33 -8.71 14.58
C THR A 13 0.63 -7.80 13.57
N GLY A 14 0.53 -8.24 12.32
CA GLY A 14 -0.25 -7.53 11.30
C GLY A 14 -1.73 -7.40 11.68
N GLU A 15 -2.33 -6.26 11.35
CA GLU A 15 -3.74 -5.96 11.64
C GLU A 15 -4.67 -6.40 10.50
N PHE A 16 -5.95 -6.61 10.84
CA PHE A 16 -6.98 -6.85 9.84
C PHE A 16 -7.38 -5.54 9.16
N VAL A 17 -7.08 -5.45 7.87
CA VAL A 17 -7.47 -4.30 7.03
C VAL A 17 -8.56 -4.74 6.06
N SER A 18 -9.76 -4.19 6.23
CA SER A 18 -10.85 -4.39 5.28
C SER A 18 -10.62 -3.62 3.98
N ILE A 19 -11.18 -4.10 2.87
CA ILE A 19 -11.12 -3.41 1.58
C ILE A 19 -11.64 -1.96 1.68
N ALA A 20 -12.69 -1.73 2.48
CA ALA A 20 -13.24 -0.39 2.69
C ALA A 20 -12.26 0.53 3.41
N ARG A 21 -11.63 0.04 4.49
CA ARG A 21 -10.62 0.80 5.25
C ARG A 21 -9.40 1.10 4.39
N ALA A 22 -8.93 0.12 3.62
CA ALA A 22 -7.83 0.33 2.70
C ALA A 22 -8.17 1.38 1.63
N MET A 23 -9.38 1.32 1.05
CA MET A 23 -9.85 2.35 0.12
C MET A 23 -9.88 3.74 0.76
N GLN A 24 -10.38 3.88 1.99
CA GLN A 24 -10.44 5.19 2.66
C GLN A 24 -9.04 5.81 2.83
N ILE A 25 -8.07 5.02 3.30
CA ILE A 25 -6.68 5.48 3.51
C ILE A 25 -6.05 5.98 2.21
N ILE A 26 -6.25 5.24 1.10
CA ILE A 26 -5.66 5.60 -0.19
C ILE A 26 -6.45 6.76 -0.84
N SER A 27 -7.79 6.72 -0.79
CA SER A 27 -8.66 7.72 -1.43
C SER A 27 -8.51 9.10 -0.80
N CYS A 28 -8.13 9.18 0.48
CA CYS A 28 -7.80 10.45 1.13
C CYS A 28 -6.69 11.24 0.42
N ASN A 29 -5.85 10.59 -0.39
CA ASN A 29 -4.71 11.21 -1.09
C ASN A 29 -4.83 11.17 -2.62
N LEU A 30 -5.93 10.64 -3.18
CA LEU A 30 -6.09 10.45 -4.62
C LEU A 30 -7.41 11.04 -5.11
N SER A 31 -7.34 11.93 -6.08
CA SER A 31 -8.53 12.59 -6.65
C SER A 31 -9.40 11.66 -7.51
N GLN A 32 -8.92 10.46 -7.83
CA GLN A 32 -9.60 9.47 -8.67
C GLN A 32 -10.27 8.37 -7.83
N LYS A 33 -11.49 7.99 -8.23
CA LYS A 33 -12.28 6.95 -7.55
C LYS A 33 -11.63 5.57 -7.72
N LEU A 34 -11.13 5.01 -6.62
CA LEU A 34 -10.58 3.66 -6.59
C LEU A 34 -11.69 2.60 -6.67
N ASN A 35 -11.38 1.49 -7.33
CA ASN A 35 -12.29 0.36 -7.47
C ASN A 35 -11.88 -0.77 -6.53
N SER A 36 -12.81 -1.26 -5.72
CA SER A 36 -12.59 -2.31 -4.70
C SER A 36 -11.98 -3.58 -5.29
N SER A 37 -12.40 -3.97 -6.49
CA SER A 37 -11.88 -5.14 -7.20
C SER A 37 -10.42 -4.97 -7.61
N LYS A 38 -10.05 -3.78 -8.11
CA LYS A 38 -8.65 -3.46 -8.47
C LYS A 38 -7.75 -3.44 -7.24
N LEU A 39 -8.26 -2.87 -6.14
CA LEU A 39 -7.55 -2.87 -4.87
C LEU A 39 -7.32 -4.29 -4.35
N GLY A 40 -8.36 -5.12 -4.33
CA GLY A 40 -8.24 -6.52 -3.93
C GLY A 40 -7.27 -7.32 -4.80
N LYS A 41 -7.25 -7.07 -6.12
CA LYS A 41 -6.25 -7.67 -7.02
C LYS A 41 -4.83 -7.23 -6.66
N ALA A 42 -4.61 -5.95 -6.40
CA ALA A 42 -3.30 -5.44 -6.00
C ALA A 42 -2.79 -6.07 -4.69
N PHE A 43 -3.65 -6.20 -3.67
CA PHE A 43 -3.30 -6.92 -2.44
C PHE A 43 -2.93 -8.38 -2.70
N ASN A 44 -3.66 -9.05 -3.59
CA ASN A 44 -3.37 -10.43 -3.97
C ASN A 44 -2.04 -10.56 -4.74
N ASP A 45 -1.81 -9.69 -5.72
CA ASP A 45 -0.60 -9.71 -6.56
C ASP A 45 0.67 -9.40 -5.74
N LEU A 46 0.54 -8.59 -4.68
CA LEU A 46 1.62 -8.29 -3.73
C LEU A 46 1.85 -9.39 -2.68
N GLY A 47 1.00 -10.42 -2.67
CA GLY A 47 1.11 -11.56 -1.76
C GLY A 47 0.69 -11.27 -0.32
N PHE A 48 -0.24 -10.33 -0.10
CA PHE A 48 -0.82 -10.14 1.22
C PHE A 48 -1.72 -11.31 1.61
N GLU A 49 -1.67 -11.69 2.88
CA GLU A 49 -2.50 -12.76 3.42
C GLU A 49 -3.98 -12.35 3.37
N LYS A 50 -4.79 -13.11 2.65
CA LYS A 50 -6.25 -12.91 2.59
C LYS A 50 -6.87 -13.34 3.91
N MET A 51 -7.63 -12.44 4.52
CA MET A 51 -8.42 -12.73 5.71
C MET A 51 -9.91 -12.55 5.45
N ARG A 52 -10.72 -13.44 6.02
CA ARG A 52 -12.18 -13.34 6.00
C ARG A 52 -12.71 -13.41 7.42
N THR A 53 -13.45 -12.38 7.82
CA THR A 53 -14.21 -12.37 9.07
C THR A 53 -15.68 -12.65 8.78
N LYS A 54 -16.47 -12.85 9.85
CA LYS A 54 -17.90 -13.17 9.76
C LYS A 54 -18.67 -12.13 8.92
N HIS A 55 -18.26 -10.85 8.97
CA HIS A 55 -18.98 -9.74 8.33
C HIS A 55 -18.18 -9.04 7.21
N SER A 56 -16.93 -9.42 6.95
CA SER A 56 -16.09 -8.68 6.00
C SER A 56 -14.93 -9.48 5.40
N ARG A 57 -14.48 -9.03 4.23
CA ARG A 57 -13.27 -9.51 3.55
C ARG A 57 -12.17 -8.46 3.67
N GLY A 58 -10.94 -8.91 3.89
CA GLY A 58 -9.80 -8.04 4.07
C GLY A 58 -8.49 -8.78 3.93
N TYR A 59 -7.43 -8.13 4.39
CA TYR A 59 -6.07 -8.63 4.30
C TYR A 59 -5.34 -8.37 5.62
N ARG A 60 -4.36 -9.22 5.91
CA ARG A 60 -3.40 -8.96 6.99
C ARG A 60 -2.35 -8.02 6.47
N ALA A 61 -2.29 -6.82 7.02
CA ALA A 61 -1.32 -5.81 6.62
C ALA A 61 -0.96 -4.95 7.82
N ILE A 62 0.19 -4.28 7.75
CA ILE A 62 0.51 -3.16 8.64
C ILE A 62 0.19 -1.88 7.88
N VAL A 63 -0.66 -1.04 8.46
CA VAL A 63 -0.96 0.29 7.93
C VAL A 63 0.19 1.21 8.32
N ARG A 64 0.89 1.78 7.33
CA ARG A 64 1.90 2.80 7.60
C ARG A 64 1.23 4.07 8.11
N THR A 65 1.83 4.71 9.11
CA THR A 65 1.30 5.97 9.63
C THR A 65 1.43 7.08 8.59
N ALA A 66 0.65 8.16 8.74
CA ALA A 66 0.74 9.32 7.87
C ALA A 66 2.15 9.93 7.86
N GLU A 67 2.90 9.81 8.95
CA GLU A 67 4.29 10.27 9.08
C GLU A 67 5.24 9.40 8.27
N GLU A 68 5.12 8.07 8.35
CA GLU A 68 5.91 7.14 7.53
C GLU A 68 5.63 7.31 6.03
N ILE A 69 4.37 7.55 5.67
CA ILE A 69 3.95 7.82 4.29
C ILE A 69 4.53 9.15 3.81
N LYS A 70 4.49 10.20 4.63
CA LYS A 70 5.09 11.51 4.31
C LYS A 70 6.60 11.40 4.14
N ALA A 71 7.29 10.69 5.03
CA ALA A 71 8.74 10.49 4.94
C ALA A 71 9.13 9.78 3.64
N TYR A 72 8.37 8.77 3.21
CA TYR A 72 8.61 8.06 1.95
C TYR A 72 8.28 8.92 0.71
N GLN A 73 7.20 9.70 0.73
CA GLN A 73 6.92 10.65 -0.36
C GLN A 73 8.00 11.74 -0.46
N VAL A 74 8.49 12.24 0.68
CA VAL A 74 9.57 13.22 0.72
C VAL A 74 10.86 12.62 0.16
N SER A 75 11.22 11.38 0.51
CA SER A 75 12.43 10.75 -0.04
C SER A 75 12.33 10.47 -1.55
N VAL A 76 11.16 10.08 -2.06
CA VAL A 76 10.91 9.85 -3.50
C VAL A 76 10.83 11.17 -4.28
N CYS A 77 10.34 12.26 -3.69
CA CYS A 77 10.34 13.58 -4.33
C CYS A 77 11.71 14.28 -4.28
N ILE A 78 12.58 13.94 -3.32
CA ILE A 78 13.93 14.51 -3.22
C ILE A 78 14.94 13.75 -4.09
N ASN A 79 14.71 12.46 -4.38
CA ASN A 79 15.48 11.71 -5.36
C ASN A 79 14.58 11.30 -6.53
N PRO A 80 14.51 12.09 -7.62
CA PRO A 80 14.00 11.53 -8.87
C PRO A 80 14.86 10.30 -9.19
N PRO A 81 14.30 9.22 -9.76
CA PRO A 81 15.14 8.20 -10.37
C PRO A 81 16.04 8.95 -11.35
N GLN A 82 17.34 8.98 -11.07
CA GLN A 82 18.30 9.28 -12.13
C GLN A 82 18.02 8.21 -13.18
N CYS A 83 17.37 8.61 -14.27
CA CYS A 83 17.54 7.91 -15.52
C CYS A 83 19.04 8.01 -15.79
N ASP A 84 19.79 6.98 -15.42
CA ASP A 84 21.10 6.72 -15.99
C ASP A 84 20.89 6.41 -17.48
N ASP A 85 20.65 7.47 -18.25
CA ASP A 85 20.83 7.51 -19.70
C ASP A 85 22.33 7.72 -19.95
N ASP A 86 23.13 6.73 -19.57
CA ASP A 86 24.54 6.64 -19.94
C ASP A 86 24.72 5.44 -20.85
N ALA A 87 24.48 5.67 -22.14
CA ALA A 87 25.00 4.84 -23.20
C ALA A 87 25.64 5.76 -24.25
N PRO A 88 26.96 6.01 -24.17
CA PRO A 88 27.67 6.70 -25.24
C PRO A 88 27.74 5.78 -26.48
N PHE A 89 27.37 6.33 -27.64
CA PHE A 89 27.76 5.80 -28.95
C PHE A 89 29.16 6.30 -29.31
#